data_AF-A0A401QBV9-F1
#
_entry.id   AF-A0A401QBV9-F1
#
_cell.length_a   1.000
_cell.length_b   1.000
_cell.length_c   1.000
_cell.angle_alpha   90.00
_cell.angle_beta   90.00
_cell.angle_gamma   90.00
#
_symmetry.space_group_name_H-M   'P 1'
#
loop_
_entity.id
_entity.type
_entity.pdbx_description
1 polymer ?
#
loop_
_entity_poly.entity_id
_entity_poly.type
_entity_poly.pdbx_seq_one_letter_code
_entity_poly.pdbx_strand_id
1 'polypeptide(L)'
;MESISAVISVHRKFWKCLQNRELSSWREVLAFPEVNEVTNDMDETLDVTMMEVMRPLPPYQTGLLYDERMKEHYNMWDFQHPEQPQRISQIFARHEELHLVERCFPILAQPSTESQLEMCHG
;
A
#
# COMPACT_ATOMS: atom_id res chain seq x y z
N MET A 1 8.40 13.84 -34.00
CA MET A 1 8.58 13.20 -32.69
C MET A 1 8.44 11.69 -32.89
N GLU A 2 9.39 10.89 -32.41
CA GLU A 2 9.24 9.43 -32.42
C GLU A 2 8.24 9.01 -31.34
N SER A 3 7.38 8.03 -31.61
CA SER A 3 6.39 7.56 -30.64
C SER A 3 7.07 6.75 -29.51
N ILE A 4 6.45 6.70 -28.33
CA ILE A 4 6.90 5.84 -27.21
C ILE A 4 7.11 4.38 -27.68
N SER A 5 6.26 3.92 -28.61
CA SER A 5 6.38 2.59 -29.21
C SER A 5 7.63 2.42 -30.08
N ALA A 6 8.05 3.47 -30.79
CA ALA A 6 9.27 3.45 -31.61
C ALA A 6 10.52 3.38 -30.72
N VAL A 7 10.57 4.22 -29.68
CA VAL A 7 11.66 4.25 -28.69
C VAL A 7 11.78 2.90 -27.96
N ILE A 8 10.67 2.36 -27.44
CA ILE A 8 10.66 1.04 -26.76
C ILE A 8 11.17 -0.07 -27.71
N SER A 9 10.81 -0.01 -28.99
CA SER A 9 11.22 -1.02 -29.97
C SER A 9 12.72 -1.01 -30.24
N VAL A 10 13.32 0.18 -30.36
CA VAL A 10 14.78 0.34 -30.54
C VAL A 10 15.54 -0.17 -29.31
N HIS A 11 15.03 0.13 -28.12
CA HIS A 11 15.68 -0.20 -26.87
C HIS A 11 15.43 -1.62 -26.36
N ARG A 12 14.43 -2.34 -26.90
CA ARG A 12 14.05 -3.71 -26.48
C ARG A 12 15.23 -4.68 -26.42
N LYS A 13 16.21 -4.58 -27.32
CA LYS A 13 17.39 -5.46 -27.33
C LYS A 13 18.35 -5.23 -26.16
N PHE A 14 18.32 -4.05 -25.55
CA PHE A 14 19.26 -3.67 -24.49
C PHE A 14 18.67 -3.84 -23.08
N TRP A 15 17.33 -3.81 -22.95
CA TRP A 15 16.66 -3.80 -21.65
C TRP A 15 15.71 -4.99 -21.49
N LYS A 16 16.03 -5.90 -20.57
CA LYS A 16 15.24 -7.12 -20.31
C LYS A 16 13.79 -6.82 -19.89
N CYS A 17 13.53 -5.74 -19.15
CA CYS A 17 12.18 -5.33 -18.75
C CYS A 17 11.27 -5.00 -19.96
N LEU A 18 11.85 -4.54 -21.07
CA LEU A 18 11.11 -4.21 -22.31
C LEU A 18 10.91 -5.43 -23.22
N GLN A 19 11.58 -6.54 -22.94
CA GLN A 19 11.46 -7.78 -23.71
C GLN A 19 10.20 -8.57 -23.32
N ASN A 20 9.56 -8.22 -22.20
CA ASN A 20 8.39 -8.91 -21.71
C ASN A 20 7.17 -8.64 -22.62
N ARG A 21 6.54 -9.71 -23.13
CA ARG A 21 5.50 -9.67 -24.17
C ARG A 21 4.11 -9.28 -23.63
N GLU A 22 3.90 -9.29 -22.32
CA GLU A 22 2.59 -9.06 -21.69
C GLU A 22 2.12 -7.59 -21.72
N LEU A 23 2.99 -6.64 -22.07
CA LEU A 23 2.67 -5.21 -22.14
C LEU A 23 1.70 -4.84 -23.28
N SER A 24 1.45 -5.73 -24.25
CA SER A 24 0.48 -5.46 -25.32
C SER A 24 -0.97 -5.51 -24.85
N SER A 25 -1.26 -6.09 -23.68
CA SER A 25 -2.63 -6.22 -23.16
C SER A 25 -3.18 -4.94 -22.52
N TRP A 26 -2.31 -4.01 -22.10
CA TRP A 26 -2.70 -2.83 -21.31
C TRP A 26 -3.10 -1.62 -22.18
N ARG A 27 -2.97 -1.73 -23.50
CA ARG A 27 -3.18 -0.62 -24.45
C ARG A 27 -4.61 -0.11 -24.53
N GLU A 28 -5.60 -0.91 -24.14
CA GLU A 28 -7.01 -0.51 -24.26
C GLU A 28 -7.51 0.30 -23.05
N VAL A 29 -6.81 0.30 -21.90
CA VAL A 29 -7.38 0.81 -20.63
C VAL A 29 -7.01 2.26 -20.30
N LEU A 30 -5.91 2.81 -20.84
CA LEU A 30 -5.30 4.05 -20.31
C LEU A 30 -5.15 5.19 -21.34
N ALA A 31 -6.19 5.50 -22.10
CA ALA A 31 -6.21 6.75 -22.86
C ALA A 31 -6.41 7.93 -21.89
N PHE A 32 -5.31 8.52 -21.41
CA PHE A 32 -5.34 9.78 -20.65
C PHE A 32 -5.26 10.99 -21.58
N PRO A 33 -5.91 12.13 -21.23
CA PRO A 33 -5.83 13.37 -22.01
C PRO A 33 -4.44 14.01 -21.91
N GLU A 34 -4.00 14.69 -22.97
CA GLU A 34 -2.73 15.43 -23.03
C GLU A 34 -2.64 16.53 -21.95
N VAL A 35 -1.53 16.58 -21.22
CA VAL A 35 -1.23 17.61 -20.20
C VAL A 35 -0.24 18.62 -20.79
N ASN A 36 -0.64 19.91 -20.80
CA ASN A 36 0.18 21.03 -21.27
C ASN A 36 1.27 21.45 -20.25
N GLU A 37 2.33 22.08 -20.76
CA GLU A 37 3.54 22.53 -20.04
C GLU A 37 3.26 23.40 -18.79
N VAL A 38 3.91 23.07 -17.68
CA VAL A 38 3.76 23.74 -16.37
C VAL A 38 4.73 24.92 -16.26
N THR A 39 4.20 26.13 -16.07
CA THR A 39 4.95 27.32 -15.65
C THR A 39 5.16 27.31 -14.14
N ASN A 40 6.37 27.64 -13.68
CA ASN A 40 6.78 27.51 -12.28
C ASN A 40 6.38 28.75 -11.46
N ASP A 41 5.11 28.85 -11.05
CA ASP A 41 4.63 29.89 -10.13
C ASP A 41 4.48 29.36 -8.69
N MET A 42 5.18 30.00 -7.73
CA MET A 42 5.21 29.59 -6.32
C MET A 42 3.85 29.67 -5.63
N ASP A 43 2.98 30.58 -6.08
CA ASP A 43 1.61 30.75 -5.57
C ASP A 43 0.71 29.56 -5.97
N GLU A 44 0.90 29.06 -7.18
CA GLU A 44 0.25 27.86 -7.70
C GLU A 44 0.71 26.60 -6.95
N THR A 45 1.99 26.57 -6.55
CA THR A 45 2.55 25.46 -5.74
C THR A 45 1.92 25.42 -4.34
N LEU A 46 1.73 26.57 -3.70
CA LEU A 46 1.05 26.70 -2.42
C LEU A 46 -0.40 26.22 -2.50
N ASP A 47 -1.11 26.58 -3.58
CA ASP A 47 -2.52 26.19 -3.77
C ASP A 47 -2.65 24.68 -4.01
N VAL A 48 -1.75 24.07 -4.79
CA VAL A 48 -1.68 22.61 -4.98
C VAL A 48 -1.43 21.89 -3.66
N THR A 49 -0.49 22.36 -2.84
CA THR A 49 -0.24 21.74 -1.53
C THR A 49 -1.42 21.89 -0.58
N MET A 50 -2.10 23.05 -0.59
CA MET A 50 -3.29 23.28 0.21
C MET A 50 -4.44 22.35 -0.20
N MET A 51 -4.64 22.16 -1.50
CA MET A 51 -5.63 21.22 -2.03
C MET A 51 -5.32 19.76 -1.67
N GLU A 52 -4.04 19.38 -1.61
CA GLU A 52 -3.63 18.03 -1.21
C GLU A 52 -3.83 17.80 0.29
N VAL A 53 -3.58 18.81 1.13
CA VAL A 53 -3.83 18.77 2.58
C VAL A 53 -5.32 18.79 2.92
N MET A 54 -6.12 19.57 2.18
CA MET A 54 -7.58 19.69 2.40
C MET A 54 -8.40 18.64 1.65
N ARG A 55 -7.77 17.62 1.07
CA ARG A 55 -8.51 16.56 0.36
C ARG A 55 -9.47 15.86 1.31
N PRO A 56 -10.75 15.68 0.92
CA PRO A 56 -11.67 14.85 1.68
C PRO A 56 -11.14 13.42 1.76
N LEU A 57 -11.44 12.74 2.87
CA LEU A 57 -11.07 11.34 3.04
C LEU A 57 -11.62 10.52 1.86
N PRO A 58 -10.81 9.60 1.30
CA PRO A 58 -11.25 8.78 0.18
C PRO A 58 -12.47 7.92 0.61
N PRO A 59 -13.41 7.65 -0.31
CA PRO A 59 -14.58 6.83 0.00
C PRO A 59 -14.21 5.40 0.40
N TYR A 60 -13.04 4.93 -0.04
CA TYR A 60 -12.46 3.64 0.34
C TYR A 60 -11.29 3.88 1.28
N GLN A 61 -11.47 3.51 2.55
CA GLN A 61 -10.44 3.57 3.57
C GLN A 61 -9.83 2.18 3.80
N THR A 62 -8.53 2.15 4.09
CA THR A 62 -7.84 0.91 4.49
C THR A 62 -8.11 0.64 5.97
N GLY A 63 -8.73 -0.49 6.27
CA GLY A 63 -8.93 -0.94 7.65
C GLY A 63 -7.65 -1.49 8.26
N LEU A 64 -7.38 -1.15 9.52
CA LEU A 64 -6.24 -1.67 10.29
C LEU A 64 -6.74 -2.22 11.63
N LEU A 65 -6.37 -3.46 11.93
CA LEU A 65 -6.66 -4.12 13.21
C LEU A 65 -5.34 -4.47 13.89
N TYR A 66 -5.21 -4.04 15.13
CA TYR A 66 -4.10 -4.41 16.02
C TYR A 66 -4.64 -4.49 17.45
N ASP A 67 -4.19 -5.48 18.21
CA ASP A 67 -4.56 -5.64 19.60
C ASP A 67 -3.35 -6.09 20.42
N GLU A 68 -3.04 -5.34 21.46
CA GLU A 68 -1.93 -5.59 22.37
C GLU A 68 -2.05 -6.95 23.09
N ARG A 69 -3.28 -7.44 23.32
CA ARG A 69 -3.53 -8.75 23.95
C ARG A 69 -2.97 -9.91 23.13
N MET A 70 -2.82 -9.74 21.82
CA MET A 70 -2.18 -10.76 20.97
C MET A 70 -0.71 -11.00 21.34
N LYS A 71 -0.06 -10.08 22.06
CA LYS A 71 1.31 -10.24 22.58
C LYS A 71 1.42 -11.17 23.79
N GLU A 72 0.30 -11.56 24.38
CA GLU A 72 0.28 -12.46 25.55
C GLU A 72 0.64 -13.90 25.18
N HIS A 73 0.59 -14.25 23.89
CA HIS A 73 1.06 -15.55 23.40
C HIS A 73 2.58 -15.54 23.20
N TYR A 74 3.29 -16.32 23.99
CA TYR A 74 4.73 -16.53 23.83
C TYR A 74 5.17 -17.91 24.32
N ASN A 75 6.33 -18.35 23.85
CA ASN A 75 6.95 -19.59 24.30
C ASN A 75 7.64 -19.38 25.67
N MET A 76 7.18 -20.09 26.70
CA MET A 76 7.71 -19.97 28.08
C MET A 76 9.04 -20.70 28.28
N TRP A 77 9.45 -21.57 27.35
CA TRP A 77 10.60 -22.46 27.50
C TRP A 77 11.72 -22.16 26.50
N ASP A 78 11.40 -21.56 25.35
CA ASP A 78 12.35 -21.21 24.31
C ASP A 78 12.24 -19.72 23.96
N PHE A 79 13.18 -18.94 24.49
CA PHE A 79 13.31 -17.51 24.21
C PHE A 79 13.86 -17.20 22.81
N GLN A 80 14.37 -18.20 22.08
CA GLN A 80 14.87 -18.04 20.71
C GLN A 80 13.85 -18.48 19.67
N HIS A 81 12.64 -18.86 20.10
CA HIS A 81 11.57 -19.21 19.19
C HIS A 81 11.26 -18.03 18.24
N PRO A 82 11.08 -18.27 16.91
CA PRO A 82 10.88 -17.19 15.95
C PRO A 82 9.50 -16.52 16.05
N GLU A 83 8.50 -17.22 16.58
CA GLU A 83 7.18 -16.65 16.89
C GLU A 83 7.28 -15.94 18.25
N GLN A 84 7.52 -14.63 18.22
CA GLN A 84 7.65 -13.78 19.41
C GLN A 84 6.64 -12.62 19.38
N PRO A 85 6.15 -12.16 20.54
CA PRO A 85 5.25 -11.01 20.65
C PRO A 85 5.74 -9.75 19.93
N GLN A 86 7.07 -9.59 19.85
CA GLN A 86 7.74 -8.48 19.21
C GLN A 86 7.35 -8.33 17.74
N ARG A 87 7.04 -9.44 17.05
CA ARG A 87 6.68 -9.43 15.62
C ARG A 87 5.58 -8.42 15.31
N ILE A 88 4.47 -8.49 16.04
CA ILE A 88 3.32 -7.61 15.78
C ILE A 88 3.54 -6.20 16.34
N SER A 89 4.21 -6.05 17.50
CA SER A 89 4.48 -4.73 18.08
C SER A 89 5.47 -3.91 17.27
N GLN A 90 6.52 -4.52 16.71
CA GLN A 90 7.50 -3.81 15.88
C GLN A 90 6.88 -3.41 14.53
N ILE A 91 6.03 -4.26 13.95
CA ILE A 91 5.27 -3.91 12.74
C ILE A 91 4.36 -2.71 13.04
N PHE A 92 3.60 -2.75 14.13
CA PHE A 92 2.70 -1.65 14.48
C PHE A 92 3.47 -0.34 14.77
N ALA A 93 4.53 -0.40 15.58
CA ALA A 93 5.39 0.75 15.84
C ALA A 93 5.96 1.36 14.55
N ARG A 94 6.38 0.51 13.59
CA ARG A 94 6.85 1.01 12.29
C ARG A 94 5.75 1.69 11.48
N HIS A 95 4.51 1.22 11.57
CA HIS A 95 3.37 1.89 10.94
C HIS A 95 3.05 3.22 11.61
N GLU A 96 3.21 3.34 12.93
CA GLU A 96 3.07 4.61 13.67
C GLU A 96 4.16 5.61 13.28
N GLU A 97 5.44 5.19 13.28
CA GLU A 97 6.58 6.03 12.86
C GLU A 97 6.43 6.60 11.45
N LEU A 98 5.75 5.87 10.57
CA LEU A 98 5.49 6.27 9.19
C LEU A 98 4.15 6.97 9.00
N HIS A 99 3.42 7.28 10.08
CA HIS A 99 2.12 7.93 10.02
C HIS A 99 1.10 7.16 9.17
N LEU A 100 1.22 5.82 9.12
CA LEU A 100 0.29 4.97 8.37
C LEU A 100 -0.95 4.65 9.20
N VAL A 101 -0.80 4.52 10.52
CA VAL A 101 -1.91 4.21 11.44
C VAL A 101 -2.98 5.31 11.39
N GLU A 102 -2.59 6.58 11.43
CA GLU A 102 -3.50 7.74 11.37
C GLU A 102 -4.25 7.86 10.04
N ARG A 103 -3.75 7.22 8.98
CA ARG A 103 -4.39 7.20 7.65
C ARG A 103 -5.35 6.03 7.46
N CYS A 104 -5.36 5.07 8.39
CA CYS A 104 -6.20 3.88 8.33
C CYS A 104 -7.45 4.02 9.20
N PHE A 105 -8.51 3.31 8.82
CA PHE A 105 -9.70 3.16 9.65
C PHE A 105 -9.45 2.09 10.73
N PRO A 106 -9.52 2.42 12.03
CA PRO A 106 -9.25 1.46 13.09
C PRO A 106 -10.39 0.44 13.22
N ILE A 107 -10.06 -0.84 13.18
CA ILE A 107 -10.99 -1.95 13.39
C ILE A 107 -10.74 -2.55 14.76
N LEU A 108 -11.80 -2.65 15.57
CA LEU A 108 -11.73 -3.26 16.88
C LEU A 108 -11.59 -4.78 16.77
N ALA A 109 -10.58 -5.33 17.45
CA ALA A 109 -10.42 -6.77 17.56
C ALA A 109 -11.48 -7.38 18.49
N GLN A 110 -12.08 -8.48 18.04
CA GLN A 110 -13.05 -9.27 18.80
C GLN A 110 -12.61 -10.75 18.74
N PRO A 111 -12.76 -11.51 19.83
CA PRO A 111 -12.46 -12.94 19.81
C PRO A 111 -13.44 -13.67 18.90
N SER A 112 -12.96 -14.71 18.21
CA SER A 112 -13.82 -15.59 17.44
C SER A 112 -14.77 -16.37 18.35
N THR A 113 -16.02 -16.55 17.93
CA THR A 113 -16.99 -17.39 18.64
C THR A 113 -16.70 -18.87 18.42
N GLU A 114 -17.17 -19.73 19.32
CA GLU A 114 -17.04 -21.20 19.17
C GLU A 114 -17.63 -21.67 17.83
N SER A 115 -18.83 -21.20 17.49
CA SER A 115 -19.47 -21.48 16.20
C SER A 115 -18.65 -21.06 14.98
N GLN A 116 -17.82 -20.02 15.09
CA GLN A 116 -16.94 -19.59 14.00
C GLN A 116 -15.73 -20.52 13.87
N LEU A 117 -15.18 -20.99 14.99
CA LEU A 117 -14.08 -21.95 15.01
C LEU A 117 -14.52 -23.32 14.47
N GLU A 118 -15.73 -23.75 14.82
CA GLU A 118 -16.36 -25.01 14.37
C GLU A 118 -16.56 -25.11 12.87
N MET A 119 -16.57 -23.98 12.15
CA MET A 119 -16.63 -23.99 10.68
C MET A 119 -15.42 -24.70 10.04
N CYS A 120 -14.29 -24.82 10.75
CA CYS A 120 -13.08 -25.44 10.24
C CYS A 120 -12.45 -26.49 11.18
N HIS A 121 -12.83 -26.51 12.46
CA HIS A 121 -12.26 -27.41 13.48
C HIS A 121 -13.39 -28.04 14.31
N GLY A 122 -13.58 -29.35 14.21
CA GLY A 122 -14.62 -30.11 14.92
C GLY A 122 -14.08 -31.14 15.90
#